data_AF-A0A538RZJ6-F1
#
_entry.id   AF-A0A538RZJ6-F1
#
_cell.length_a   1.000
_cell.length_b   1.000
_cell.length_c   1.000
_cell.angle_alpha   90.00
_cell.angle_beta   90.00
_cell.angle_gamma   90.00
#
_symmetry.space_group_name_H-M   'P 1'
#
loop_
_entity.id
_entity.type
_entity.pdbx_description
1 polymer ?
#
loop_
_entity_poly.entity_id
_entity_poly.type
_entity_poly.pdbx_seq_one_letter_code
_entity_poly.pdbx_strand_id
1 'polypeptide(L)'
;VDRILCNPPFGKQLGRPEEIGPLYRAAVKEWNRILRPRGRAVLLVSDAVALKEAAVEVGWQPARRLRVRVLGQPAWISAWRKE
;
A
#
# COMPACT_ATOMS: atom_id res chain seq x y z
N VAL A 1 1.68 -0.58 16.38
CA VAL A 1 0.26 -0.32 16.04
C VAL A 1 -0.41 -1.60 15.54
N ASP A 2 -1.74 -1.68 15.67
CA ASP A 2 -2.52 -2.86 15.29
C ASP A 2 -3.03 -2.83 13.85
N ARG A 3 -3.33 -1.62 13.38
CA ARG A 3 -3.93 -1.33 12.09
C ARG A 3 -3.26 -0.12 11.48
N ILE A 4 -3.08 -0.17 10.17
CA ILE A 4 -2.67 0.97 9.35
C ILE A 4 -3.77 1.19 8.32
N LEU A 5 -4.28 2.41 8.24
CA LEU A 5 -5.16 2.86 7.15
C LEU A 5 -4.46 4.04 6.49
N CYS A 6 -4.15 3.93 5.20
CA CYS A 6 -3.40 4.98 4.53
C CYS A 6 -3.86 5.15 3.07
N ASN A 7 -3.94 6.41 2.66
CA ASN A 7 -4.10 6.84 1.28
C ASN A 7 -2.79 7.51 0.85
N PRO A 8 -1.72 6.74 0.53
CA PRO A 8 -0.45 7.32 0.10
C PRO A 8 -0.59 8.05 -1.25
N PRO A 9 0.37 8.92 -1.60
CA PRO A 9 0.38 9.62 -2.88
C PRO A 9 0.29 8.68 -4.09
N PHE A 10 -0.40 9.13 -5.14
CA PHE A 10 -0.61 8.36 -6.38
C PHE A 10 0.39 8.69 -7.51
N GLY A 11 1.30 9.65 -7.30
CA GLY A 11 2.28 10.09 -8.31
C GLY A 11 1.69 10.94 -9.42
N LYS A 12 0.54 11.57 -9.16
CA LYS A 12 -0.19 12.42 -10.12
C LYS A 12 -0.12 13.92 -9.79
N GLN A 13 -0.47 14.27 -8.55
CA GLN A 13 -0.45 15.65 -8.07
C GLN A 13 0.82 15.97 -7.26
N LEU A 14 1.36 14.96 -6.59
CA LEU A 14 2.57 15.03 -5.78
C LEU A 14 3.52 13.92 -6.26
N GLY A 15 4.74 14.31 -6.63
CA GLY A 15 5.75 13.43 -7.21
C GLY A 15 5.46 13.02 -8.66
N ARG A 16 6.30 12.15 -9.18
CA ARG A 16 6.24 11.57 -10.53
C ARG A 16 5.86 10.08 -10.47
N PRO A 17 5.26 9.50 -11.53
CA PRO A 17 4.89 8.09 -11.53
C PRO A 17 6.06 7.13 -11.20
N GLU A 18 7.26 7.46 -11.65
CA GLU A 18 8.47 6.63 -11.46
C GLU A 18 8.94 6.60 -10.00
N GLU A 19 8.52 7.59 -9.20
CA GLU A 19 8.88 7.72 -7.77
C GLU A 19 7.99 6.86 -6.88
N ILE A 20 6.85 6.35 -7.39
CA ILE A 20 5.85 5.63 -6.61
C ILE A 20 6.34 4.27 -6.13
N GLY A 21 7.02 3.50 -6.99
CA GLY A 21 7.62 2.23 -6.61
C GLY A 21 8.60 2.37 -5.44
N PRO A 22 9.63 3.23 -5.56
CA PRO A 22 10.55 3.54 -4.45
C PRO A 22 9.85 4.03 -3.18
N LEU A 23 8.86 4.93 -3.31
CA LEU A 23 8.09 5.44 -2.18
C LEU A 23 7.35 4.31 -1.44
N TYR A 24 6.63 3.46 -2.16
CA TYR A 24 5.88 2.35 -1.55
C TYR A 24 6.82 1.36 -0.87
N ARG A 25 7.98 1.04 -1.47
CA ARG A 25 8.98 0.18 -0.85
C ARG A 25 9.48 0.77 0.48
N ALA A 26 9.84 2.05 0.50
CA ALA A 26 10.29 2.71 1.72
C ALA A 26 9.17 2.79 2.78
N ALA A 27 7.96 3.19 2.38
CA ALA A 27 6.82 3.30 3.29
C ALA A 27 6.43 1.94 3.89
N VAL A 28 6.38 0.88 3.07
CA VAL A 28 6.05 -0.46 3.54
C VAL A 28 7.09 -0.99 4.53
N LYS A 29 8.38 -0.68 4.36
CA LYS A 29 9.43 -1.01 5.36
C LYS A 29 9.15 -0.35 6.71
N GLU A 30 8.81 0.93 6.72
CA GLU A 30 8.47 1.64 7.95
C GLU A 30 7.16 1.14 8.57
N TRP A 31 6.14 0.87 7.76
CA TRP A 31 4.91 0.26 8.22
C TRP A 31 5.15 -1.13 8.81
N ASN A 32 6.00 -1.94 8.19
CA ASN A 32 6.38 -3.24 8.71
C ASN A 32 7.08 -3.13 10.07
N ARG A 33 7.93 -2.12 10.27
CA ARG A 33 8.60 -1.88 11.56
C ARG A 33 7.61 -1.60 12.69
N ILE A 34 6.54 -0.84 12.44
CA ILE A 34 5.58 -0.42 13.47
C ILE A 34 4.35 -1.32 13.61
N LEU A 35 4.01 -2.09 12.58
CA LEU A 35 2.85 -2.99 12.59
C LEU A 35 3.20 -4.23 13.42
N ARG A 36 2.37 -4.54 14.42
CA ARG A 36 2.54 -5.76 15.23
C ARG A 36 2.39 -7.03 14.37
N PRO A 37 2.96 -8.18 14.77
CA PRO A 37 2.67 -9.47 14.14
C PRO A 37 1.15 -9.70 14.05
N ARG A 38 0.68 -10.28 12.94
CA ARG A 38 -0.76 -10.44 12.62
C ARG A 38 -1.55 -9.12 12.51
N GLY A 39 -0.88 -7.97 12.55
CA GLY A 39 -1.46 -6.66 12.29
C GLY A 39 -1.93 -6.55 10.83
N ARG A 40 -2.83 -5.60 10.56
CA ARG A 40 -3.40 -5.41 9.21
C ARG A 40 -3.14 -4.01 8.68
N ALA A 41 -2.85 -3.92 7.39
CA ALA A 41 -2.79 -2.66 6.67
C ALA A 41 -3.89 -2.62 5.59
N VAL A 42 -4.57 -1.49 5.46
CA VAL A 42 -5.52 -1.21 4.38
C VAL A 42 -5.04 0.03 3.65
N LEU A 43 -4.73 -0.14 2.37
CA LEU A 43 -4.04 0.86 1.56
C LEU A 43 -4.85 1.18 0.31
N LEU A 44 -5.07 2.47 0.07
CA LEU A 44 -5.68 2.99 -1.15
C LEU A 44 -4.59 3.46 -2.11
N VAL A 45 -4.47 2.84 -3.29
CA VAL A 45 -3.38 3.12 -4.25
C VAL A 45 -3.89 3.14 -5.69
N SER A 46 -3.27 3.95 -6.55
CA SER A 46 -3.44 3.88 -8.00
C SER A 46 -2.69 2.68 -8.60
N ASP A 47 -1.44 2.48 -8.19
CA ASP A 47 -0.58 1.39 -8.64
C ASP A 47 -0.61 0.20 -7.65
N ALA A 48 -1.44 -0.78 -7.96
CA ALA A 48 -1.56 -2.00 -7.16
C ALA A 48 -0.44 -3.03 -7.41
N VAL A 49 0.35 -2.87 -8.47
CA VAL A 49 1.48 -3.75 -8.78
C VAL A 49 2.67 -3.33 -7.93
N ALA A 50 3.03 -2.05 -7.96
CA ALA A 50 4.11 -1.49 -7.13
C ALA A 50 3.87 -1.77 -5.64
N LEU A 51 2.63 -1.61 -5.16
CA LEU A 51 2.31 -1.94 -3.77
C LEU A 51 2.47 -3.44 -3.47
N LYS A 52 2.05 -4.31 -4.40
CA LYS A 52 2.16 -5.77 -4.21
C LYS A 52 3.62 -6.18 -4.08
N GLU A 53 4.50 -5.66 -4.94
CA GLU A 53 5.93 -5.94 -4.89
C GLU A 53 6.54 -5.52 -3.55
N ALA A 54 6.25 -4.29 -3.10
CA ALA A 54 6.73 -3.78 -1.82
C ALA A 54 6.20 -4.59 -0.61
N ALA A 55 4.93 -4.99 -0.62
CA ALA A 55 4.32 -5.76 0.45
C ALA A 55 4.89 -7.20 0.55
N VAL A 56 5.11 -7.85 -0.59
CA VAL A 56 5.71 -9.19 -0.63
C VAL A 56 7.17 -9.16 -0.18
N GLU A 57 7.93 -8.11 -0.49
CA GLU A 57 9.32 -7.93 -0.05
C GLU A 57 9.47 -8.00 1.49
N VAL A 58 8.46 -7.57 2.25
CA VAL A 58 8.45 -7.61 3.73
C VAL A 58 7.63 -8.77 4.31
N GLY A 59 7.22 -9.74 3.48
CA GLY A 59 6.48 -10.93 3.92
C GLY A 59 5.01 -10.67 4.27
N TRP A 60 4.40 -9.58 3.79
CA TRP A 60 2.97 -9.36 4.03
C TRP A 60 2.10 -10.23 3.12
N GLN A 61 1.06 -10.81 3.71
CA GLN A 61 0.12 -11.68 3.02
C GLN A 61 -1.10 -10.88 2.52
N PRO A 62 -1.52 -11.03 1.26
CA PRO A 62 -2.72 -10.38 0.73
C PRO A 62 -3.98 -10.98 1.38
N ALA A 63 -4.94 -10.14 1.76
CA ALA A 63 -6.19 -10.58 2.37
C ALA A 63 -7.42 -10.29 1.49
N ARG A 64 -7.54 -9.07 0.96
CA ARG A 64 -8.64 -8.67 0.08
C ARG A 64 -8.23 -7.52 -0.81
N ARG A 65 -8.85 -7.41 -1.98
CA ARG A 65 -8.65 -6.28 -2.90
C ARG A 65 -9.99 -5.87 -3.51
N LEU A 66 -10.20 -4.56 -3.66
CA LEU A 66 -11.38 -3.97 -4.25
C LEU A 66 -10.96 -2.89 -5.26
N ARG A 67 -11.51 -2.94 -6.48
CA ARG A 67 -11.39 -1.85 -7.45
C ARG A 67 -12.33 -0.73 -7.07
N VAL A 68 -11.84 0.50 -7.08
CA VAL A 68 -12.64 1.70 -6.81
C VAL A 68 -12.31 2.78 -7.83
N ARG A 69 -13.14 3.83 -7.88
CA ARG A 69 -12.80 5.08 -8.55
C ARG A 69 -12.70 6.18 -7.50
N VAL A 70 -11.64 6.97 -7.58
CA VAL A 70 -11.43 8.16 -6.74
C VAL A 70 -11.43 9.35 -7.69
N LEU A 71 -12.44 10.23 -7.58
CA LEU A 71 -12.59 11.38 -8.49
C LEU A 71 -12.55 10.96 -9.98
N GLY A 72 -13.23 9.85 -10.31
CA GLY A 72 -13.27 9.27 -11.66
C GLY A 72 -12.04 8.43 -12.05
N GLN A 73 -10.91 8.57 -11.34
CA GLN A 73 -9.66 7.87 -11.62
C GLN A 73 -9.66 6.44 -11.05
N PRO A 74 -9.14 5.44 -11.78
CA PRO A 74 -9.04 4.08 -11.26
C PRO A 74 -8.06 4.00 -10.09
N ALA A 75 -8.47 3.29 -9.03
CA ALA A 75 -7.65 3.01 -7.85
C ALA A 75 -8.07 1.68 -7.21
N TRP A 76 -7.35 1.28 -6.17
CA TRP A 76 -7.52 0.02 -5.46
C TRP A 76 -7.47 0.23 -3.96
N ILE A 77 -8.44 -0.33 -3.24
CA ILE A 77 -8.32 -0.56 -1.81
C ILE A 77 -7.82 -1.99 -1.63
N SER A 78 -6.69 -2.18 -0.93
CA SER A 78 -6.10 -3.49 -0.69
C SER A 78 -5.78 -3.70 0.79
N ALA A 79 -6.15 -4.87 1.31
CA ALA A 79 -5.91 -5.29 2.67
C ALA A 79 -4.77 -6.32 2.72
N TRP A 80 -3.86 -6.13 3.67
CA TRP A 80 -2.65 -6.92 3.88
C TRP A 80 -2.53 -7.31 5.35
N ARG A 81 -1.90 -8.46 5.61
CA ARG A 81 -1.62 -8.95 6.96
C ARG A 81 -0.13 -9.20 7.11
N LYS A 82 0.48 -8.63 8.15
CA LYS A 82 1.85 -8.98 8.56
C LYS A 82 1.83 -10.36 9.21
N GLU A 83 2.82 -11.20 8.89
CA GLU A 83 3.02 -12.49 9.56
C GLU A 83 3.18 -12.34 11.08
#